data_AF-O35497-F1
#
_entry.id   AF-O35497-F1
#
_cell.length_a   1.000
_cell.length_b   1.000
_cell.length_c   1.000
_cell.angle_alpha   90.00
_cell.angle_beta   90.00
_cell.angle_gamma   90.00
#
_symmetry.space_group_name_H-M   'P 1'
#
loop_
_entity.id
_entity.type
_entity.pdbx_description
1 polymer ?
#
loop_
_entity_poly.entity_id
_entity_poly.type
_entity_poly.pdbx_seq_one_letter_code
_entity_poly.pdbx_strand_id
1 'polypeptide(L)'
;MHTTRCILALLLCLTQAMSGCYCQGTLIEEIENLKKYFNSSSLDVVNGGDLVFNILTNWQKAGDTKIIESQIVSFYFKLFEALKDNQAIQRSIDTIKADLFANFFNSSMEKLNDFVKLTKIPVNDLQVQRKAVNELISVMPHLSRKLSLRKRKRSRCCFGGGNRPNKNILASNI
;
A
#
# COMPACT_ATOMS: atom_id res chain seq x y z
N MET A 1 -43.39 6.22 -5.40
CA MET A 1 -42.17 5.73 -4.70
C MET A 1 -40.87 5.83 -5.51
N HIS A 2 -40.90 6.08 -6.83
CA HIS A 2 -39.68 6.23 -7.64
C HIS A 2 -39.03 7.62 -7.53
N THR A 3 -39.81 8.68 -7.49
CA THR A 3 -39.33 10.08 -7.44
C THR A 3 -38.49 10.38 -6.21
N THR A 4 -38.92 9.96 -5.02
CA THR A 4 -38.17 10.17 -3.77
C THR A 4 -36.81 9.46 -3.78
N ARG A 5 -36.73 8.26 -4.37
CA ARG A 5 -35.46 7.53 -4.52
C ARG A 5 -34.51 8.23 -5.51
N CYS A 6 -35.03 8.77 -6.60
CA CYS A 6 -34.25 9.56 -7.55
C CYS A 6 -33.71 10.86 -6.93
N ILE A 7 -34.51 11.55 -6.11
CA ILE A 7 -34.09 12.77 -5.41
C ILE A 7 -32.96 12.47 -4.42
N LEU A 8 -33.07 11.39 -3.63
CA LEU A 8 -32.02 10.97 -2.71
C LEU A 8 -30.72 10.59 -3.44
N ALA A 9 -30.83 9.89 -4.57
CA ALA A 9 -29.66 9.54 -5.39
C ALA A 9 -28.97 10.78 -5.96
N LEU A 10 -29.73 11.77 -6.46
CA LEU A 10 -29.19 13.03 -6.96
C LEU A 10 -28.51 13.84 -5.85
N LEU A 11 -29.10 13.90 -4.65
CA LEU A 11 -28.48 14.58 -3.50
C LEU A 11 -27.16 13.92 -3.10
N LEU A 12 -27.10 12.58 -3.07
CA LEU A 12 -25.87 11.85 -2.79
C LEU A 12 -24.80 12.07 -3.88
N CYS A 13 -25.18 12.09 -5.16
CA CYS A 13 -24.24 12.40 -6.24
C CYS A 13 -23.71 13.84 -6.15
N LEU A 14 -24.58 14.80 -5.84
CA LEU A 14 -24.18 16.21 -5.69
C LEU A 14 -23.26 16.40 -4.48
N THR A 15 -23.54 15.79 -3.33
CA THR A 15 -22.65 15.88 -2.17
C THR A 15 -21.29 15.23 -2.45
N GLN A 16 -21.26 14.10 -3.17
CA GLN A 16 -20.02 13.42 -3.52
C GLN A 16 -19.20 14.19 -4.57
N ALA A 17 -19.84 14.76 -5.59
CA ALA A 17 -19.18 15.58 -6.61
C ALA A 17 -18.64 16.89 -6.03
N MET A 18 -19.42 17.56 -5.18
CA MET A 18 -18.97 18.79 -4.51
C MET A 18 -17.86 18.50 -3.51
N SER A 19 -17.95 17.40 -2.74
CA SER A 19 -16.88 16.99 -1.83
C SER A 19 -15.56 16.78 -2.58
N GLY A 20 -15.56 16.13 -3.74
CA GLY A 20 -14.33 15.92 -4.53
C GLY A 20 -13.67 17.24 -4.97
N CYS A 21 -14.47 18.18 -5.48
CA CYS A 21 -13.96 19.46 -5.99
C CYS A 21 -13.49 20.41 -4.87
N TYR A 22 -14.27 20.53 -3.78
CA TYR A 22 -13.89 21.36 -2.64
C TYR A 22 -12.64 20.82 -1.94
N CYS A 23 -12.52 19.50 -1.78
CA CYS A 23 -11.34 18.91 -1.15
C CYS A 23 -10.05 19.19 -1.94
N GLN A 24 -10.10 19.16 -3.28
CA GLN A 24 -8.93 19.42 -4.10
C GLN A 24 -8.49 20.89 -4.04
N GLY A 25 -9.45 21.83 -4.05
CA GLY A 25 -9.15 23.26 -3.90
C GLY A 25 -8.49 23.57 -2.55
N THR A 26 -9.02 23.01 -1.46
CA THR A 26 -8.45 23.18 -0.12
C THR A 26 -7.06 22.56 -0.01
N LEU A 27 -6.81 21.42 -0.64
CA LEU A 27 -5.51 20.77 -0.58
C LEU A 27 -4.41 21.61 -1.24
N ILE A 28 -4.67 22.13 -2.45
CA ILE A 28 -3.70 22.94 -3.18
C ILE A 28 -3.35 24.20 -2.40
N GLU A 29 -4.35 24.86 -1.80
CA GLU A 29 -4.13 26.05 -0.96
C GLU A 29 -3.24 25.74 0.24
N GLU A 30 -3.50 24.65 0.95
CA GLU A 30 -2.70 24.25 2.11
C GLU A 30 -1.27 23.81 1.73
N ILE A 31 -1.09 23.20 0.55
CA ILE A 31 0.25 22.91 0.01
C ILE A 31 1.00 24.21 -0.29
N GLU A 32 0.35 25.21 -0.91
CA GLU A 32 0.99 26.51 -1.17
C GLU A 32 1.31 27.26 0.13
N ASN A 33 0.48 27.15 1.17
CA ASN A 33 0.79 27.68 2.50
C ASN A 33 2.04 27.02 3.09
N LEU A 34 2.15 25.69 2.98
CA LEU A 34 3.36 24.95 3.39
C LEU A 34 4.60 25.40 2.61
N LYS A 35 4.48 25.55 1.28
CA LYS A 35 5.58 26.01 0.43
C LYS A 35 6.06 27.41 0.82
N LYS A 36 5.14 28.33 1.08
CA LYS A 36 5.46 29.68 1.57
C LYS A 36 6.15 29.62 2.93
N TYR A 37 5.65 28.81 3.85
CA TYR A 37 6.24 28.67 5.19
C TYR A 37 7.69 28.19 5.15
N PHE A 38 8.00 27.19 4.33
CA PHE A 38 9.35 26.65 4.17
C PHE A 38 10.22 27.42 3.18
N ASN A 39 9.72 28.51 2.59
CA ASN A 39 10.35 29.20 1.47
C ASN A 39 10.78 28.25 0.33
N SER A 40 10.02 27.17 0.07
CA SER A 40 10.48 26.08 -0.81
C SER A 40 10.49 26.41 -2.31
N SER A 41 10.11 27.63 -2.67
CA SER A 41 10.14 28.14 -4.06
C SER A 41 11.40 28.94 -4.37
N SER A 42 12.34 29.06 -3.43
CA SER A 42 13.62 29.69 -3.66
C SER A 42 14.55 28.82 -4.54
N LEU A 43 15.45 29.48 -5.29
CA LEU A 43 16.30 28.83 -6.30
C LEU A 43 17.26 27.81 -5.72
N ASP A 44 17.67 27.98 -4.47
CA ASP A 44 18.51 27.04 -3.72
C ASP A 44 17.87 25.65 -3.58
N VAL A 45 16.55 25.58 -3.44
CA VAL A 45 15.81 24.31 -3.35
C VAL A 45 15.78 23.59 -4.70
N VAL A 46 15.62 24.32 -5.80
CA VAL A 46 15.54 23.75 -7.16
C VAL A 46 16.88 23.14 -7.59
N ASN A 47 18.00 23.72 -7.17
CA ASN A 47 19.33 23.27 -7.58
C ASN A 47 19.72 21.88 -7.04
N GLY A 48 19.06 21.39 -5.98
CA GLY A 48 19.29 20.06 -5.41
C GLY A 48 18.72 18.90 -6.22
N GLY A 49 17.94 19.20 -7.27
CA GLY A 49 17.16 18.19 -8.00
C GLY A 49 15.99 17.65 -7.19
N ASP A 50 15.22 16.75 -7.81
CA ASP A 50 14.02 16.19 -7.19
C ASP A 50 14.36 15.20 -6.08
N LEU A 51 13.82 15.42 -4.88
CA LEU A 51 14.01 14.50 -3.75
C LEU A 51 13.32 13.14 -3.98
N VAL A 52 12.05 13.15 -4.41
CA VAL A 52 11.22 11.93 -4.58
C VAL A 52 10.56 11.82 -5.95
N PHE A 53 10.38 12.94 -6.68
CA PHE A 53 9.61 12.96 -7.92
C PHE A 53 10.26 12.15 -9.05
N ASN A 54 11.58 12.29 -9.23
CA ASN A 54 12.33 11.47 -10.20
C ASN A 54 12.28 9.97 -9.85
N ILE A 55 12.36 9.62 -8.55
CA ILE A 55 12.22 8.22 -8.12
C ILE A 55 10.82 7.70 -8.50
N LEU A 56 9.76 8.44 -8.17
CA LEU A 56 8.39 8.03 -8.46
C LEU A 56 8.13 7.84 -9.96
N THR A 57 8.55 8.78 -10.79
CA THR A 57 8.33 8.75 -12.25
C THR A 57 9.05 7.59 -12.94
N ASN A 58 10.22 7.18 -12.42
CA ASN A 58 10.94 6.01 -12.94
C ASN A 58 10.15 4.70 -12.73
N TRP A 59 9.46 4.55 -11.60
CA TRP A 59 8.69 3.35 -11.28
C TRP A 59 7.26 3.37 -11.83
N GLN A 60 6.70 4.55 -12.12
CA GLN A 60 5.41 4.64 -12.84
C GLN A 60 5.46 3.92 -14.19
N LYS A 61 6.60 3.96 -14.88
CA LYS A 61 6.80 3.23 -16.14
C LYS A 61 6.78 1.70 -15.98
N ALA A 62 7.12 1.19 -14.79
CA ALA A 62 7.18 -0.24 -14.48
C ALA A 62 5.84 -0.81 -13.95
N GLY A 63 4.87 0.04 -13.61
CA GLY A 63 3.54 -0.34 -13.12
C GLY A 63 3.47 -0.73 -11.63
N ASP A 64 4.60 -1.07 -10.99
CA ASP A 64 4.66 -1.47 -9.58
C ASP A 64 5.07 -0.27 -8.68
N THR A 65 4.23 0.76 -8.58
CA THR A 65 4.54 1.99 -7.81
C THR A 65 4.34 1.88 -6.30
N LYS A 66 3.54 0.90 -5.83
CA LYS A 66 3.07 0.83 -4.44
C LYS A 66 4.19 0.75 -3.41
N ILE A 67 5.30 0.09 -3.73
CA ILE A 67 6.46 -0.01 -2.84
C ILE A 67 7.08 1.37 -2.62
N ILE A 68 7.24 2.14 -3.71
CA ILE A 68 7.83 3.48 -3.68
C ILE A 68 6.88 4.48 -3.04
N GLU A 69 5.59 4.45 -3.40
CA GLU A 69 4.56 5.27 -2.77
C GLU A 69 4.51 5.05 -1.25
N SER A 70 4.59 3.80 -0.80
CA SER A 70 4.63 3.44 0.63
C SER A 70 5.82 4.10 1.37
N GLN A 71 7.01 4.11 0.75
CA GLN A 71 8.18 4.77 1.32
C GLN A 71 8.04 6.30 1.31
N ILE A 72 7.50 6.88 0.25
CA ILE A 72 7.24 8.32 0.15
C ILE A 72 6.25 8.78 1.23
N VAL A 73 5.14 8.04 1.41
CA VAL A 73 4.15 8.33 2.46
C VAL A 73 4.77 8.24 3.86
N SER A 74 5.60 7.21 4.09
CA SER A 74 6.33 7.06 5.37
C SER A 74 7.25 8.24 5.64
N PHE A 75 7.98 8.70 4.62
CA PHE A 75 8.84 9.88 4.70
C PHE A 75 8.07 11.14 5.09
N TYR A 76 6.96 11.44 4.40
CA TYR A 76 6.15 12.62 4.72
C TYR A 76 5.50 12.53 6.11
N PHE A 77 5.07 11.33 6.54
CA PHE A 77 4.56 11.15 7.90
C PHE A 77 5.64 11.42 8.96
N LYS A 78 6.88 11.00 8.71
CA LYS A 78 8.02 11.30 9.59
C LYS A 78 8.33 12.80 9.61
N LEU A 79 8.27 13.47 8.45
CA LEU A 79 8.43 14.93 8.36
C LEU A 79 7.34 15.65 9.16
N PHE A 80 6.07 15.26 9.00
CA PHE A 80 4.96 15.87 9.72
C PHE A 80 5.00 15.60 11.23
N GLU A 81 5.47 14.43 11.66
CA GLU A 81 5.67 14.13 13.09
C GLU A 81 6.73 15.05 13.71
N ALA A 82 7.79 15.38 12.98
CA ALA A 82 8.83 16.31 13.43
C ALA A 82 8.33 17.77 13.53
N LEU A 83 7.23 18.09 12.87
CA LEU A 83 6.65 19.44 12.77
C LEU A 83 5.36 19.62 13.58
N LYS A 84 4.95 18.61 14.35
CA LYS A 84 3.64 18.56 15.03
C LYS A 84 3.38 19.67 16.06
N ASP A 85 4.45 20.27 16.61
CA ASP A 85 4.33 21.33 17.61
C ASP A 85 4.23 22.73 16.96
N ASN A 86 4.31 22.81 15.63
CA ASN A 86 4.30 24.05 14.88
C ASN A 86 2.87 24.48 14.51
N GLN A 87 2.27 25.28 15.39
CA GLN A 87 0.90 25.77 15.24
C GLN A 87 0.64 26.54 13.94
N ALA A 88 1.67 27.19 13.36
CA ALA A 88 1.51 28.00 12.16
C ALA A 88 1.17 27.18 10.91
N ILE A 89 1.59 25.91 10.85
CA ILE A 89 1.37 25.00 9.71
C ILE A 89 0.50 23.79 10.05
N GLN A 90 -0.01 23.72 11.27
CA GLN A 90 -0.74 22.56 11.77
C GLN A 90 -1.96 22.24 10.90
N ARG A 91 -2.76 23.25 10.55
CA ARG A 91 -3.93 23.11 9.67
C ARG A 91 -3.56 22.51 8.31
N SER A 92 -2.47 23.00 7.72
CA SER A 92 -2.01 22.54 6.42
C SER A 92 -1.51 21.10 6.49
N ILE A 93 -0.77 20.74 7.54
CA ILE A 93 -0.34 19.36 7.81
C ILE A 93 -1.56 18.44 7.97
N ASP A 94 -2.56 18.83 8.74
CA ASP A 94 -3.74 18.00 9.02
C ASP A 94 -4.58 17.77 7.76
N THR A 95 -4.70 18.79 6.91
CA THR A 95 -5.42 18.69 5.63
C THR A 95 -4.69 17.74 4.67
N ILE A 96 -3.37 17.85 4.55
CA ILE A 96 -2.56 16.94 3.72
C ILE A 96 -2.61 15.50 4.26
N LYS A 97 -2.56 15.31 5.59
CA LYS A 97 -2.71 13.99 6.22
C LYS A 97 -4.07 13.37 5.92
N ALA A 98 -5.15 14.16 5.99
CA ALA A 98 -6.50 13.70 5.68
C ALA A 98 -6.64 13.25 4.22
N ASP A 99 -6.03 13.98 3.28
CA ASP A 99 -6.02 13.59 1.87
C ASP A 99 -5.20 12.32 1.61
N LEU A 100 -4.01 12.20 2.23
CA LEU A 100 -3.22 10.98 2.17
C LEU A 100 -3.99 9.77 2.75
N PHE A 101 -4.74 9.98 3.83
CA PHE A 101 -5.61 8.98 4.41
C PHE A 101 -6.68 8.50 3.43
N ALA A 102 -7.36 9.44 2.76
CA ALA A 102 -8.38 9.11 1.77
C ALA A 102 -7.78 8.39 0.55
N ASN A 103 -6.69 8.93 -0.01
CA ASN A 103 -6.17 8.52 -1.32
C ASN A 103 -5.22 7.31 -1.26
N PHE A 104 -4.34 7.24 -0.26
CA PHE A 104 -3.36 6.15 -0.17
C PHE A 104 -3.90 4.96 0.62
N PHE A 105 -4.62 5.23 1.72
CA PHE A 105 -5.16 4.19 2.61
C PHE A 105 -6.60 3.79 2.27
N ASN A 106 -7.23 4.39 1.26
CA ASN A 106 -8.65 4.20 0.90
C ASN A 106 -9.57 4.42 2.12
N SER A 107 -9.28 5.43 2.92
CA SER A 107 -10.00 5.74 4.17
C SER A 107 -10.06 4.58 5.18
N SER A 108 -9.15 3.61 5.09
CA SER A 108 -9.09 2.46 6.01
C SER A 108 -8.21 2.78 7.21
N MET A 109 -8.86 2.95 8.37
CA MET A 109 -8.17 3.17 9.65
C MET A 109 -7.29 1.98 10.04
N GLU A 110 -7.68 0.75 9.71
CA GLU A 110 -6.89 -0.46 9.95
C GLU A 110 -5.56 -0.42 9.20
N LYS A 111 -5.58 -0.10 7.89
CA LYS A 111 -4.38 0.04 7.07
C LYS A 111 -3.46 1.14 7.59
N LEU A 112 -4.03 2.29 7.98
CA LEU A 112 -3.26 3.40 8.55
C LEU A 112 -2.57 2.97 9.85
N ASN A 113 -3.31 2.32 10.76
CA ASN A 113 -2.77 1.88 12.04
C ASN A 113 -1.65 0.85 11.87
N ASP A 114 -1.83 -0.15 11.00
CA ASP A 114 -0.79 -1.14 10.74
C ASP A 114 0.43 -0.55 10.04
N PHE A 115 0.22 0.39 9.11
CA PHE A 115 1.31 1.15 8.50
C PHE A 115 2.11 1.94 9.53
N VAL A 116 1.44 2.69 10.41
CA VAL A 116 2.10 3.46 11.47
C VAL A 116 2.85 2.54 12.44
N LYS A 117 2.25 1.40 12.84
CA LYS A 117 2.93 0.40 13.68
C LYS A 117 4.24 -0.07 13.04
N LEU A 118 4.22 -0.42 11.75
CA LEU A 118 5.42 -0.86 11.02
C LEU A 118 6.50 0.22 11.00
N THR A 119 6.14 1.49 10.77
CA THR A 119 7.12 2.59 10.72
C THR A 119 7.75 2.94 12.06
N LYS A 120 7.10 2.58 13.19
CA LYS A 120 7.55 2.89 14.55
C LYS A 120 8.31 1.75 15.23
N ILE A 121 8.58 0.65 14.54
CA ILE A 121 9.31 -0.50 15.10
C ILE A 121 10.73 -0.06 15.49
N PRO A 122 11.14 -0.18 16.77
CA PRO A 122 12.48 0.19 17.20
C PRO A 122 13.49 -0.89 16.81
N VAL A 123 14.11 -0.74 15.65
CA VAL A 123 15.08 -1.73 15.11
C VAL A 123 16.31 -1.97 15.99
N ASN A 124 16.59 -1.05 16.93
CA ASN A 124 17.69 -1.16 17.89
C ASN A 124 17.33 -1.97 19.16
N ASP A 125 16.07 -2.35 19.36
CA ASP A 125 15.64 -3.19 20.47
C ASP A 125 15.96 -4.68 20.20
N LEU A 126 16.74 -5.32 21.08
CA LEU A 126 17.14 -6.71 20.96
C LEU A 126 15.95 -7.68 20.91
N GLN A 127 14.86 -7.40 21.64
CA GLN A 127 13.66 -8.24 21.61
C GLN A 127 12.94 -8.15 20.27
N VAL A 128 12.88 -6.95 19.70
CA VAL A 128 12.33 -6.72 18.36
C VAL A 128 13.16 -7.46 17.32
N GLN A 129 14.49 -7.38 17.38
CA GLN A 129 15.37 -8.10 16.46
C GLN A 129 15.15 -9.62 16.52
N ARG A 130 15.08 -10.20 17.72
CA ARG A 130 14.81 -11.64 17.90
C ARG A 130 13.47 -12.06 17.28
N LYS A 131 12.41 -11.28 17.51
CA LYS A 131 11.08 -11.53 16.91
C LYS A 131 11.11 -11.40 15.39
N ALA A 132 11.72 -10.34 14.87
CA ALA A 132 11.84 -10.10 13.43
C ALA A 132 12.57 -11.25 12.72
N VAL A 133 13.66 -11.77 13.29
CA VAL A 133 14.39 -12.92 12.74
C VAL A 133 13.56 -14.20 12.83
N ASN A 134 12.84 -14.42 13.94
CA ASN A 134 11.96 -15.58 14.09
C ASN A 134 10.81 -15.59 13.07
N GLU A 135 10.24 -14.42 12.75
CA GLU A 135 9.14 -14.28 11.80
C GLU A 135 9.60 -14.26 10.34
N LEU A 136 10.88 -14.01 10.07
CA LEU A 136 11.45 -13.91 8.72
C LEU A 136 11.15 -15.15 7.86
N ILE A 137 11.20 -16.35 8.45
CA ILE A 137 10.88 -17.61 7.76
C ILE A 137 9.43 -17.63 7.25
N SER A 138 8.51 -17.00 7.96
CA SER A 138 7.09 -16.90 7.61
C SER A 138 6.85 -15.77 6.60
N VAL A 139 7.62 -14.68 6.65
CA VAL A 139 7.47 -13.52 5.75
C VAL A 139 7.99 -13.80 4.33
N MET A 140 9.14 -14.47 4.20
CA MET A 140 9.79 -14.71 2.90
C MET A 140 8.90 -15.38 1.84
N PRO A 141 8.09 -16.41 2.18
CA PRO A 141 7.11 -17.01 1.27
C PRO A 141 6.12 -16.02 0.66
N HIS A 142 5.71 -14.98 1.42
CA HIS A 142 4.74 -13.98 0.95
C HIS A 142 5.36 -12.98 -0.03
N LEU A 143 6.66 -12.66 0.11
CA LEU A 143 7.38 -11.78 -0.79
C LEU A 143 7.79 -12.49 -2.09
N SER A 144 8.04 -13.79 -2.02
CA SER A 144 8.37 -14.60 -3.17
C SER A 144 7.12 -14.90 -3.99
N ARG A 145 6.84 -14.08 -5.01
CA ARG A 145 5.83 -14.35 -6.06
C ARG A 145 5.99 -15.77 -6.67
N LYS A 146 7.14 -16.43 -6.48
CA LYS A 146 7.48 -17.77 -6.99
C LYS A 146 6.84 -18.97 -6.27
N LEU A 147 6.21 -18.85 -5.10
CA LEU A 147 5.47 -19.98 -4.51
C LEU A 147 4.01 -20.07 -4.97
N SER A 148 3.47 -19.00 -5.55
CA SER A 148 2.11 -18.96 -6.11
C SER A 148 2.02 -19.42 -7.56
N LEU A 149 3.12 -19.85 -8.18
CA LEU A 149 3.05 -20.76 -9.33
C LEU A 149 2.47 -22.08 -8.82
N ARG A 150 1.13 -22.10 -8.73
CA ARG A 150 0.26 -23.27 -8.53
C ARG A 150 0.98 -24.43 -9.17
N LYS A 151 1.63 -25.28 -8.35
CA LYS A 151 2.31 -26.49 -8.83
C LYS A 151 1.27 -27.19 -9.69
N ARG A 152 1.43 -27.07 -11.01
CA ARG A 152 0.44 -27.55 -11.96
C ARG A 152 0.33 -29.04 -11.62
N LYS A 153 -0.85 -29.49 -11.20
CA LYS A 153 -1.10 -30.89 -10.86
C LYS A 153 -0.50 -31.69 -12.02
N ARG A 154 0.56 -32.47 -11.76
CA ARG A 154 1.31 -33.21 -12.79
C ARG A 154 0.26 -33.88 -13.66
N SER A 155 0.17 -33.51 -14.94
CA SER A 155 -0.85 -34.14 -15.78
C SER A 155 -0.54 -35.63 -15.76
N ARG A 156 -1.54 -36.45 -15.43
CA ARG A 156 -1.44 -37.90 -15.63
C ARG A 156 -1.53 -38.13 -17.14
N CYS A 157 -0.46 -37.81 -17.87
CA CYS A 157 -0.33 -38.17 -19.27
C CYS A 157 0.78 -39.23 -19.37
N CYS A 158 0.32 -40.46 -19.65
CA CYS A 158 0.99 -41.43 -20.50
C CYS A 158 2.42 -41.83 -20.13
N PHE A 159 2.61 -42.41 -18.93
CA PHE A 159 3.72 -43.33 -18.70
C PHE A 159 3.22 -44.58 -17.97
N GLY A 160 2.70 -45.53 -18.75
CA GLY A 160 3.13 -46.93 -18.75
C GLY A 160 3.25 -47.70 -17.43
N GLY A 161 2.42 -47.45 -16.42
CA GLY A 161 2.33 -48.27 -15.22
C GLY A 161 1.62 -49.59 -15.52
N GLY A 162 2.40 -50.59 -15.88
CA GLY A 162 1.96 -51.83 -16.52
C GLY A 162 0.87 -52.62 -15.80
N ASN A 163 0.04 -53.25 -16.64
CA ASN A 163 -0.70 -54.47 -16.32
C ASN A 163 0.26 -55.48 -15.67
N ARG A 164 0.28 -55.55 -14.34
CA ARG A 164 0.80 -56.71 -13.63
C ARG A 164 -0.33 -57.75 -13.56
N PRO A 165 -0.23 -58.88 -14.27
CA PRO A 165 -1.19 -59.97 -14.08
C PRO A 165 -0.97 -60.56 -12.69
N ASN A 166 -2.05 -60.65 -11.92
CA ASN A 166 -2.09 -61.23 -10.59
C ASN A 166 -1.66 -62.71 -10.67
N LYS A 167 -0.48 -63.02 -10.15
CA LYS A 167 0.14 -64.37 -10.20
C LYS A 167 -0.25 -65.29 -9.03
N ASN A 168 -1.35 -64.99 -8.32
CA ASN A 168 -1.75 -65.75 -7.12
C ASN A 168 -3.01 -66.63 -7.30
N ILE A 169 -3.30 -67.11 -8.51
CA ILE A 169 -4.29 -68.18 -8.69
C ILE A 169 -3.54 -69.51 -8.63
N LEU A 170 -3.67 -70.16 -7.48
CA LEU A 170 -3.31 -71.54 -7.22
C LEU A 170 -3.96 -72.44 -8.27
N ALA A 171 -3.17 -73.27 -8.92
CA ALA A 171 -3.64 -74.39 -9.71
C ALA A 171 -4.21 -75.50 -8.81
N SER A 172 -5.01 -76.36 -9.45
CA SER A 172 -5.59 -77.63 -9.03
C SER A 172 -6.71 -77.58 -7.98
N ASN A 173 -7.92 -77.92 -8.41
CA ASN A 173 -8.45 -79.26 -8.13
C ASN A 173 -9.40 -79.70 -9.27
N ILE A 174 -9.02 -80.82 -9.89
CA ILE A 174 -9.94 -81.90 -10.20
C ILE A 174 -10.42 -82.48 -8.86
#